data_AF-A0A914NWX1-F1
#
_entry.id   AF-A0A914NWX1-F1
#
_cell.length_a   1.000
_cell.length_b   1.000
_cell.length_c   1.000
_cell.angle_alpha   90.00
_cell.angle_beta   90.00
_cell.angle_gamma   90.00
#
_symmetry.space_group_name_H-M   'P 1'
#
loop_
_entity.id
_entity.type
_entity.pdbx_description
1 polymer ?
#
loop_
_entity_poly.entity_id
_entity_poly.type
_entity_poly.pdbx_seq_one_letter_code
_entity_poly.pdbx_strand_id
1 'polypeptide(L)'
;MEDVFDLLKSAKIPHDLPEYDAVEYVPVVVDFWNNKYKDTGYKFKVFVFGSVSEKPIFKYGDDNFNLPISIYHKDNHFDGIRFVGGMFGLKHKYCFTCEKKFRKSKEHDLKCKSLCRLCGRIGSERPCVATGDYYKKCDECGKKYLNEDCFNHHNKSSNCRQRKICEKCGVIWSVKNYKREAEKKHVCGQKWCQICRQFHSMDRGCFIRPLETKKSADYRLVTFDFEATQNEKLNNGNEERRLHKVNFIAATVTCTKCMENEQLWRSPLRQNGNSCAICGNNRSITFSHRPFNQTKVDKQIVAQNPLKFFIQWILFELNPQYTTMAFSHNGGRYDMIMVWPSSG
;
A
#
# COMPACT_ATOMS: atom_id res chain seq x y z
N MET A 1 -18.43 42.48 -6.82
CA MET A 1 -19.79 41.91 -6.81
C MET A 1 -20.31 41.80 -8.23
N GLU A 2 -20.20 42.86 -9.05
CA GLU A 2 -20.46 42.87 -10.50
C GLU A 2 -19.80 41.69 -11.26
N ASP A 3 -18.50 41.47 -11.01
CA ASP A 3 -17.70 40.40 -11.63
C ASP A 3 -18.18 38.96 -11.31
N VAL A 4 -18.87 38.75 -10.17
CA VAL A 4 -19.43 37.43 -9.80
C VAL A 4 -20.74 37.19 -10.51
N PHE A 5 -21.62 38.20 -10.60
CA PHE A 5 -22.87 38.08 -11.34
C PHE A 5 -22.63 37.88 -12.84
N ASP A 6 -21.62 38.56 -13.40
CA ASP A 6 -21.21 38.36 -14.79
C ASP A 6 -20.69 36.94 -15.03
N LEU A 7 -19.92 36.38 -14.09
CA LEU A 7 -19.48 34.99 -14.15
C LEU A 7 -20.67 34.02 -14.11
N LEU A 8 -21.57 34.16 -13.14
CA LEU A 8 -22.74 33.28 -12.99
C LEU A 8 -23.61 33.31 -14.25
N LYS A 9 -23.89 34.53 -14.78
CA LYS A 9 -24.64 34.72 -16.01
C LYS A 9 -23.94 34.09 -17.21
N SER A 10 -22.63 34.30 -17.37
CA SER A 10 -21.84 33.75 -18.48
C SER A 10 -21.73 32.24 -18.44
N ALA A 11 -21.64 31.66 -17.24
CA ALA A 11 -21.59 30.23 -17.01
C ALA A 11 -22.98 29.57 -16.97
N LYS A 12 -24.07 30.34 -17.16
CA LYS A 12 -25.47 29.88 -17.06
C LYS A 12 -25.81 29.25 -15.71
N ILE A 13 -25.23 29.77 -14.65
CA ILE A 13 -25.51 29.37 -13.27
C ILE A 13 -26.64 30.26 -12.72
N PRO A 14 -27.73 29.69 -12.17
CA PRO A 14 -28.76 30.47 -11.49
C PRO A 14 -28.14 31.30 -10.36
N HIS A 15 -28.60 32.54 -10.14
CA HIS A 15 -28.02 33.44 -9.15
C HIS A 15 -28.93 33.67 -7.94
N ASP A 16 -30.09 33.04 -7.93
CA ASP A 16 -31.18 33.13 -6.97
C ASP A 16 -31.27 31.91 -6.03
N LEU A 17 -30.30 31.00 -6.12
CA LEU A 17 -30.25 29.82 -5.26
C LEU A 17 -29.79 30.18 -3.84
N PRO A 18 -30.38 29.55 -2.81
CA PRO A 18 -29.99 29.77 -1.42
C PRO A 18 -28.60 29.21 -1.11
N GLU A 19 -28.16 28.18 -1.83
CA GLU A 19 -26.87 27.53 -1.69
C GLU A 19 -26.39 26.93 -3.03
N TYR A 20 -25.09 26.72 -3.14
CA TYR A 20 -24.46 26.12 -4.32
C TYR A 20 -23.67 24.88 -3.91
N ASP A 21 -24.05 23.73 -4.43
CA ASP A 21 -23.30 22.49 -4.23
C ASP A 21 -21.97 22.49 -5.00
N ALA A 22 -20.88 22.13 -4.33
CA ALA A 22 -19.56 22.15 -4.95
C ALA A 22 -19.39 21.06 -6.02
N VAL A 23 -20.08 19.92 -5.91
CA VAL A 23 -20.00 18.84 -6.89
C VAL A 23 -20.72 19.25 -8.18
N GLU A 24 -21.79 20.02 -8.08
CA GLU A 24 -22.56 20.52 -9.21
C GLU A 24 -21.91 21.74 -9.88
N TYR A 25 -21.56 22.78 -9.12
CA TYR A 25 -21.20 24.08 -9.70
C TYR A 25 -19.71 24.29 -9.94
N VAL A 26 -18.82 23.63 -9.19
CA VAL A 26 -17.36 23.74 -9.45
C VAL A 26 -17.00 23.25 -10.86
N PRO A 27 -17.52 22.10 -11.34
CA PRO A 27 -17.27 21.67 -12.71
C PRO A 27 -17.65 22.71 -13.76
N VAL A 28 -18.84 23.30 -13.64
CA VAL A 28 -19.37 24.29 -14.57
C VAL A 28 -18.44 25.50 -14.65
N VAL A 29 -18.00 26.04 -13.50
CA VAL A 29 -17.11 27.21 -13.45
C VAL A 29 -15.71 26.87 -13.98
N VAL A 30 -15.15 25.72 -13.60
CA VAL A 30 -13.80 25.31 -14.02
C VAL A 30 -13.77 25.05 -15.52
N ASP A 31 -14.78 24.39 -16.08
CA ASP A 31 -14.86 24.14 -17.52
C ASP A 31 -15.11 25.42 -18.29
N PHE A 32 -15.94 26.33 -17.78
CA PHE A 32 -16.11 27.67 -18.36
C PHE A 32 -14.76 28.41 -18.46
N TRP A 33 -13.97 28.46 -17.38
CA TRP A 33 -12.65 29.10 -17.41
C TRP A 33 -11.66 28.37 -18.30
N ASN A 34 -11.57 27.04 -18.22
CA ASN A 34 -10.67 26.26 -19.08
C ASN A 34 -11.02 26.43 -20.57
N ASN A 35 -12.30 26.58 -20.91
CA ASN A 35 -12.73 26.88 -22.28
C ASN A 35 -12.39 28.32 -22.67
N LYS A 36 -12.61 29.30 -21.77
CA LYS A 36 -12.27 30.71 -22.01
C LYS A 36 -10.77 30.92 -22.27
N TYR A 37 -9.90 30.16 -21.59
CA TYR A 37 -8.44 30.25 -21.71
C TYR A 37 -7.83 29.09 -22.53
N LYS A 38 -8.64 28.43 -23.35
CA LYS A 38 -8.22 27.26 -24.13
C LYS A 38 -7.07 27.59 -25.08
N ASP A 39 -7.14 28.74 -25.76
CA ASP A 39 -6.16 29.16 -26.76
C ASP A 39 -4.78 29.50 -26.15
N THR A 40 -4.75 29.88 -24.87
CA THR A 40 -3.48 30.11 -24.16
C THR A 40 -2.91 28.81 -23.56
N GLY A 41 -3.66 27.71 -23.62
CA GLY A 41 -3.32 26.44 -22.97
C GLY A 41 -3.29 26.52 -21.44
N TYR A 42 -3.88 27.57 -20.84
CA TYR A 42 -3.83 27.80 -19.41
C TYR A 42 -4.97 27.07 -18.72
N LYS A 43 -4.65 26.20 -17.76
CA LYS A 43 -5.60 25.29 -17.11
C LYS A 43 -5.73 25.57 -15.63
N PHE A 44 -6.97 25.59 -15.17
CA PHE A 44 -7.39 25.74 -13.79
C PHE A 44 -7.79 24.38 -13.22
N LYS A 45 -7.49 24.17 -11.94
CA LYS A 45 -7.96 23.02 -11.17
C LYS A 45 -8.37 23.46 -9.78
N VAL A 46 -9.55 23.06 -9.35
CA VAL A 46 -10.07 23.38 -8.02
C VAL A 46 -9.75 22.24 -7.06
N PHE A 47 -9.38 22.62 -5.84
CA PHE A 47 -9.12 21.76 -4.70
C PHE A 47 -9.91 22.28 -3.50
N VAL A 48 -10.89 21.50 -3.05
CA VAL A 48 -11.71 21.82 -1.86
C VAL A 48 -11.16 21.04 -0.68
N PHE A 49 -10.82 21.73 0.40
CA PHE A 49 -10.29 21.18 1.64
C PHE A 49 -11.35 21.21 2.74
N GLY A 50 -11.43 20.15 3.52
CA GLY A 50 -12.24 20.11 4.75
C GLY A 50 -11.40 20.32 6.00
N SER A 51 -12.06 20.37 7.17
CA SER A 51 -11.41 20.57 8.47
C SER A 51 -10.60 19.38 8.98
N VAL A 52 -10.89 18.16 8.50
CA VAL A 52 -10.37 16.91 9.08
C VAL A 52 -9.18 16.32 8.30
N SER A 53 -9.07 16.63 7.00
CA SER A 53 -8.15 15.95 6.08
C SER A 53 -7.06 16.88 5.56
N GLU A 54 -5.83 16.36 5.44
CA GLU A 54 -4.74 17.05 4.74
C GLU A 54 -4.86 16.99 3.22
N LYS A 55 -5.68 16.05 2.72
CA LYS A 55 -6.00 15.91 1.31
C LYS A 55 -7.31 16.65 0.99
N PRO A 56 -7.44 17.17 -0.23
CA PRO A 56 -8.69 17.74 -0.70
C PRO A 56 -9.81 16.69 -0.57
N ILE A 57 -10.97 17.12 -0.08
CA ILE A 57 -12.19 16.31 -0.01
C ILE A 57 -12.88 16.24 -1.37
N PHE A 58 -12.67 17.24 -2.22
CA PHE A 58 -13.16 17.30 -3.60
C PHE A 58 -12.15 18.01 -4.49
N LYS A 59 -12.05 17.59 -5.75
CA LYS A 59 -11.17 18.19 -6.75
C LYS A 59 -11.76 18.03 -8.14
N TYR A 60 -11.58 19.06 -8.98
CA TYR A 60 -12.05 19.04 -10.35
C TYR A 60 -11.12 19.83 -11.28
N GLY A 61 -10.83 19.26 -12.46
CA GLY A 61 -9.93 19.82 -13.47
C GLY A 61 -8.76 18.89 -13.85
N ASP A 62 -8.08 19.24 -14.95
CA ASP A 62 -6.98 18.48 -15.56
C ASP A 62 -5.79 18.26 -14.60
N ASP A 63 -5.15 17.10 -14.62
CA ASP A 63 -3.96 16.82 -13.80
C ASP A 63 -2.73 17.65 -14.20
N ASN A 64 -2.67 18.12 -15.44
CA ASN A 64 -1.65 19.05 -15.96
C ASN A 64 -2.17 20.49 -15.89
N PHE A 65 -2.50 20.97 -14.70
CA PHE A 65 -3.00 22.33 -14.47
C PHE A 65 -1.87 23.35 -14.24
N ASN A 66 -2.16 24.62 -14.51
CA ASN A 66 -1.27 25.75 -14.26
C ASN A 66 -1.61 26.44 -12.93
N LEU A 67 -2.91 26.62 -12.65
CA LEU A 67 -3.36 27.33 -11.45
C LEU A 67 -4.22 26.42 -10.55
N PRO A 68 -3.73 26.07 -9.34
CA PRO A 68 -4.57 25.46 -8.32
C PRO A 68 -5.42 26.54 -7.63
N ILE A 69 -6.74 26.42 -7.73
CA ILE A 69 -7.70 27.21 -6.96
C ILE A 69 -8.03 26.43 -5.70
N SER A 70 -7.77 27.01 -4.53
CA SER A 70 -7.94 26.33 -3.24
C SER A 70 -9.10 26.93 -2.47
N ILE A 71 -10.03 26.09 -2.04
CA ILE A 71 -11.23 26.48 -1.32
C ILE A 71 -11.30 25.67 -0.03
N TYR A 72 -11.66 26.29 1.08
CA TYR A 72 -11.90 25.64 2.36
C TYR A 72 -13.40 25.51 2.58
N HIS A 73 -13.85 24.32 2.96
CA HIS A 73 -15.25 24.09 3.30
C HIS A 73 -15.38 23.78 4.78
N LYS A 74 -16.18 24.57 5.49
CA LYS A 74 -16.50 24.37 6.91
C LYS A 74 -17.87 24.95 7.21
N ASP A 75 -18.68 24.24 8.00
CA ASP A 75 -19.97 24.71 8.53
C ASP A 75 -20.91 25.24 7.41
N ASN A 76 -21.01 24.51 6.29
CA ASN A 76 -21.75 24.87 5.07
C ASN A 76 -21.31 26.21 4.42
N HIS A 77 -20.06 26.61 4.63
CA HIS A 77 -19.47 27.81 4.02
C HIS A 77 -18.18 27.48 3.25
N PHE A 78 -17.93 28.24 2.17
CA PHE A 78 -16.74 28.11 1.33
C PHE A 78 -15.86 29.36 1.40
N ASP A 79 -14.62 29.20 1.85
CA ASP A 79 -13.63 30.27 1.93
C ASP A 79 -12.48 30.08 0.93
N GLY A 80 -12.09 31.15 0.23
CA GLY A 80 -10.91 31.13 -0.63
C GLY A 80 -9.60 31.04 0.17
N ILE A 81 -8.74 30.09 -0.18
CA ILE A 81 -7.45 29.89 0.50
C ILE A 81 -6.31 30.36 -0.40
N ARG A 82 -5.61 31.42 0.02
CA ARG A 82 -4.41 31.88 -0.71
C ARG A 82 -3.16 31.04 -0.41
N PHE A 83 -3.06 30.51 0.82
CA PHE A 83 -1.89 29.75 1.26
C PHE A 83 -2.30 28.48 2.03
N VAL A 84 -2.57 27.41 1.29
CA VAL A 84 -2.96 26.09 1.83
C VAL A 84 -1.97 25.55 2.86
N GLY A 85 -0.68 25.83 2.69
CA GLY A 85 0.34 25.44 3.67
C GLY A 85 0.07 25.98 5.08
N GLY A 86 -0.50 27.18 5.18
CA GLY A 86 -0.82 27.85 6.45
C GLY A 86 -1.88 27.12 7.26
N MET A 87 -2.79 26.40 6.60
CA MET A 87 -3.80 25.57 7.27
C MET A 87 -3.17 24.45 8.12
N PHE A 88 -1.98 24.01 7.73
CA PHE A 88 -1.23 22.97 8.44
C PHE A 88 -0.15 23.54 9.36
N GLY A 89 -0.17 24.86 9.60
CA GLY A 89 0.76 25.59 10.45
C GLY A 89 1.77 26.46 9.68
N LEU A 90 2.29 27.50 10.35
CA LEU A 90 3.08 28.61 9.78
C LEU A 90 4.29 28.19 8.92
N LYS A 91 4.84 26.99 9.12
CA LYS A 91 6.05 26.50 8.42
C LYS A 91 5.76 25.47 7.33
N HIS A 92 4.49 25.12 7.11
CA HIS A 92 4.12 24.13 6.11
C HIS A 92 3.86 24.79 4.76
N LYS A 93 4.23 24.06 3.70
CA LYS A 93 3.90 24.33 2.30
C LYS A 93 3.10 23.14 1.78
N TYR A 94 2.34 23.34 0.71
CA TYR A 94 1.54 22.30 0.10
C TYR A 94 1.94 22.06 -1.34
N CYS A 95 2.04 20.79 -1.75
CA CYS A 95 2.23 20.41 -3.14
C CYS A 95 0.92 19.82 -3.67
N PHE A 96 0.28 20.51 -4.60
CA PHE A 96 -0.99 20.07 -5.21
C PHE A 96 -0.83 18.82 -6.07
N THR A 97 0.31 18.66 -6.74
CA THR A 97 0.59 17.51 -7.62
C THR A 97 0.81 16.21 -6.85
N CYS A 98 1.38 16.31 -5.64
CA CYS A 98 1.56 15.15 -4.76
C CYS A 98 0.51 15.06 -3.65
N GLU A 99 -0.36 16.06 -3.53
CA GLU A 99 -1.37 16.22 -2.47
C GLU A 99 -0.79 16.01 -1.06
N LYS A 100 0.36 16.64 -0.79
CA LYS A 100 1.10 16.48 0.47
C LYS A 100 1.67 17.79 0.97
N LYS A 101 1.59 17.98 2.28
CA LYS A 101 2.30 19.06 2.98
C LYS A 101 3.78 18.72 3.16
N PHE A 102 4.63 19.73 3.16
CA PHE A 102 6.06 19.62 3.40
C PHE A 102 6.60 20.89 4.06
N ARG A 103 7.70 20.81 4.82
CA ARG A 103 8.30 22.01 5.46
C ARG A 103 9.40 22.60 4.60
N LYS A 104 10.27 21.74 4.05
CA LYS A 104 11.41 22.15 3.23
C LYS A 104 11.37 21.42 1.90
N SER A 105 11.67 22.10 0.80
CA SER A 105 11.63 21.50 -0.55
C SER A 105 12.54 20.27 -0.69
N LYS A 106 13.57 20.14 0.15
CA LYS A 106 14.48 18.99 0.20
C LYS A 106 13.83 17.69 0.71
N GLU A 107 12.73 17.78 1.46
CA GLU A 107 12.00 16.63 2.04
C GLU A 107 11.01 16.04 1.03
N HIS A 108 10.78 16.75 -0.08
CA HIS A 108 9.80 16.36 -1.08
C HIS A 108 10.33 15.30 -2.05
N ASP A 109 9.42 14.54 -2.62
CA ASP A 109 9.73 13.47 -3.57
C ASP A 109 10.41 14.03 -4.83
N LEU A 110 11.53 13.41 -5.23
CA LEU A 110 12.27 13.74 -6.45
C LEU A 110 11.51 13.39 -7.73
N LYS A 111 10.51 12.50 -7.62
CA LYS A 111 9.63 12.10 -8.73
C LYS A 111 8.49 13.09 -8.96
N CYS A 112 8.30 14.09 -8.09
CA CYS A 112 7.26 15.09 -8.26
C CYS A 112 7.41 15.83 -9.61
N LYS A 113 6.34 15.87 -10.40
CA LYS A 113 6.33 16.56 -11.71
C LYS A 113 6.52 18.07 -11.55
N SER A 114 6.00 18.63 -10.46
CA SER A 114 6.09 20.05 -10.11
C SER A 114 7.39 20.42 -9.38
N LEU A 115 8.40 19.56 -9.39
CA LEU A 115 9.73 19.86 -8.85
C LEU A 115 10.70 20.24 -9.97
N CYS A 116 11.31 21.42 -9.87
CA CYS A 116 12.47 21.72 -10.69
C CYS A 116 13.70 20.98 -10.14
N ARG A 117 14.25 20.04 -10.91
CA ARG A 117 15.44 19.27 -10.49
C ARG A 117 16.73 20.09 -10.41
N LEU A 118 16.78 21.22 -11.12
CA LEU A 118 17.93 22.12 -11.14
C LEU A 118 17.98 22.96 -9.85
N CYS A 119 17.00 23.86 -9.66
CA CYS A 119 16.96 24.78 -8.52
C CYS A 119 16.28 24.20 -7.26
N GLY A 120 15.47 23.14 -7.38
CA GLY A 120 14.77 22.49 -6.26
C GLY A 120 13.50 23.18 -5.76
N ARG A 121 13.00 24.19 -6.47
CA ARG A 121 11.68 24.78 -6.20
C ARG A 121 10.57 23.81 -6.61
N ILE A 122 9.46 23.90 -5.88
CA ILE A 122 8.24 23.10 -6.10
C ILE A 122 7.09 24.08 -6.31
N GLY A 123 6.25 23.84 -7.32
CA GLY A 123 5.08 24.67 -7.61
C GLY A 123 4.45 24.32 -8.95
N SER A 124 3.24 24.84 -9.22
CA SER A 124 2.53 24.57 -10.47
C SER A 124 3.24 25.12 -11.71
N GLU A 125 3.98 26.23 -11.59
CA GLU A 125 4.83 26.80 -12.65
C GLU A 125 6.16 26.06 -12.84
N ARG A 126 6.31 24.85 -12.30
CA ARG A 126 7.55 24.07 -12.34
C ARG A 126 7.29 22.74 -13.07
N PRO A 127 8.31 22.18 -13.76
CA PRO A 127 9.73 22.54 -13.76
C PRO A 127 10.01 23.87 -14.47
N CYS A 128 11.08 24.57 -14.07
CA CYS A 128 11.48 25.82 -14.72
C CYS A 128 11.72 25.58 -16.23
N VAL A 129 11.06 26.38 -17.06
CA VAL A 129 11.19 26.34 -18.52
C VAL A 129 12.39 27.17 -18.98
N ALA A 130 12.90 26.87 -20.17
CA ALA A 130 13.95 27.66 -20.81
C ALA A 130 13.41 29.04 -21.21
N THR A 131 14.28 30.05 -21.24
CA THR A 131 13.92 31.41 -21.65
C THR A 131 14.92 31.90 -22.68
N GLY A 132 14.49 31.89 -23.96
CA GLY A 132 15.35 32.19 -25.10
C GLY A 132 16.62 31.33 -25.10
N ASP A 133 17.74 31.95 -25.43
CA ASP A 133 19.07 31.30 -25.50
C ASP A 133 19.85 31.39 -24.18
N TYR A 134 19.18 31.69 -23.06
CA TYR A 134 19.86 31.82 -21.78
C TYR A 134 20.57 30.52 -21.40
N TYR A 135 21.85 30.63 -21.03
CA TYR A 135 22.64 29.52 -20.52
C TYR A 135 23.64 29.98 -19.46
N LYS A 136 23.56 29.39 -18.26
CA LYS A 136 24.62 29.49 -17.24
C LYS A 136 24.91 28.15 -16.58
N LYS A 137 26.19 27.83 -16.44
CA LYS A 137 26.68 26.67 -15.66
C LYS A 137 27.05 27.15 -14.25
N CYS A 138 26.67 26.40 -13.22
CA CYS A 138 27.17 26.61 -11.87
C CYS A 138 28.48 25.83 -11.67
N ASP A 139 29.55 26.52 -11.29
CA ASP A 139 30.88 25.90 -11.13
C ASP A 139 30.96 24.96 -9.91
N GLU A 140 30.20 25.23 -8.85
CA GLU A 140 30.23 24.42 -7.63
C GLU A 140 29.53 23.06 -7.77
N CYS A 141 28.41 23.02 -8.53
CA CYS A 141 27.57 21.83 -8.65
C CYS A 141 27.50 21.24 -10.06
N GLY A 142 28.05 21.92 -11.06
CA GLY A 142 28.11 21.51 -12.47
C GLY A 142 26.80 21.64 -13.25
N LYS A 143 25.70 22.02 -12.60
CA LYS A 143 24.36 22.09 -13.23
C LYS A 143 24.30 23.23 -14.25
N LYS A 144 23.57 22.96 -15.34
CA LYS A 144 23.29 23.91 -16.43
C LYS A 144 21.87 24.46 -16.27
N TYR A 145 21.71 25.77 -16.37
CA TYR A 145 20.45 26.48 -16.21
C TYR A 145 20.09 27.20 -17.50
N LEU A 146 18.84 27.03 -17.91
CA LEU A 146 18.29 27.61 -19.15
C LEU A 146 17.40 28.83 -18.90
N ASN A 147 17.37 29.32 -17.66
CA ASN A 147 16.57 30.46 -17.26
C ASN A 147 17.26 31.18 -16.09
N GLU A 148 17.23 32.51 -16.14
CA GLU A 148 17.92 33.38 -15.18
C GLU A 148 17.34 33.31 -13.77
N ASP A 149 16.01 33.35 -13.61
CA ASP A 149 15.33 33.17 -12.31
C ASP A 149 15.72 31.83 -11.67
N CYS A 150 15.82 30.77 -12.47
CA CYS A 150 16.25 29.44 -12.02
C CYS A 150 17.68 29.45 -11.48
N PHE A 151 18.61 30.09 -12.18
CA PHE A 151 20.01 30.22 -11.78
C PHE A 151 20.17 31.14 -10.55
N ASN A 152 19.51 32.29 -10.54
CA ASN A 152 19.58 33.26 -9.45
C ASN A 152 19.01 32.69 -8.15
N HIS A 153 17.88 31.98 -8.22
CA HIS A 153 17.35 31.27 -7.06
C HIS A 153 18.31 30.17 -6.60
N HIS A 154 18.89 29.42 -7.54
CA HIS A 154 19.85 28.39 -7.20
C HIS A 154 21.05 28.95 -6.42
N ASN A 155 21.65 30.05 -6.89
CA ASN A 155 22.82 30.68 -6.24
C ASN A 155 22.51 31.17 -4.83
N LYS A 156 21.30 31.67 -4.60
CA LYS A 156 20.84 32.08 -3.26
C LYS A 156 20.47 30.90 -2.36
N SER A 157 20.39 29.68 -2.90
CA SER A 157 19.91 28.49 -2.17
C SER A 157 21.04 27.60 -1.67
N SER A 158 20.81 26.93 -0.54
CA SER A 158 21.72 25.86 -0.06
C SER A 158 21.65 24.55 -0.86
N ASN A 159 20.89 24.51 -1.97
CA ASN A 159 20.71 23.32 -2.80
C ASN A 159 22.00 22.99 -3.58
N CYS A 160 22.77 24.00 -3.98
CA CYS A 160 24.05 23.84 -4.67
C CYS A 160 25.00 22.87 -3.96
N ARG A 161 25.21 23.08 -2.67
CA ARG A 161 26.10 22.26 -1.83
C ARG A 161 25.57 20.85 -1.55
N GLN A 162 24.27 20.63 -1.75
CA GLN A 162 23.60 19.37 -1.40
C GLN A 162 23.40 18.44 -2.59
N ARG A 163 23.30 18.97 -3.81
CA ARG A 163 23.02 18.18 -5.00
C ARG A 163 23.93 18.59 -6.15
N LYS A 164 24.81 17.69 -6.57
CA LYS A 164 25.74 17.88 -7.68
C LYS A 164 25.30 17.07 -8.90
N ILE A 165 25.62 17.55 -10.10
CA ILE A 165 25.50 16.75 -11.32
C ILE A 165 26.86 16.11 -11.62
N CYS A 166 26.85 14.85 -12.04
CA CYS A 166 28.05 14.20 -12.53
C CYS A 166 28.29 14.60 -13.99
N GLU A 167 29.45 15.17 -14.31
CA GLU A 167 29.78 15.62 -15.68
C GLU A 167 29.87 14.45 -16.67
N LYS A 168 30.23 13.26 -16.19
CA LYS A 168 30.40 12.07 -17.03
C LYS A 168 29.08 11.35 -17.36
N CYS A 169 28.10 11.33 -16.45
CA CYS A 169 26.85 10.59 -16.66
C CYS A 169 25.57 11.43 -16.56
N GLY A 170 25.67 12.74 -16.28
CA GLY A 170 24.52 13.65 -16.19
C GLY A 170 23.58 13.43 -14.99
N VAL A 171 23.85 12.44 -14.14
CA VAL A 171 23.01 12.13 -12.97
C VAL A 171 23.18 13.18 -11.88
N ILE A 172 22.06 13.71 -11.38
CA ILE A 172 22.02 14.56 -10.18
C ILE A 172 21.97 13.67 -8.94
N TRP A 173 22.93 13.81 -8.05
CA TRP A 173 23.04 13.00 -6.83
C TRP A 173 23.13 13.86 -5.56
N SER A 174 22.75 13.29 -4.40
CA SER A 174 22.75 13.97 -3.11
C SER A 174 24.06 13.76 -2.36
N VAL A 175 24.74 14.85 -2.03
CA VAL A 175 26.01 14.85 -1.26
C VAL A 175 25.78 14.44 0.19
N LYS A 176 24.56 14.59 0.75
CA LYS A 176 24.30 14.26 2.17
C LYS A 176 24.33 12.77 2.48
N ASN A 177 24.06 11.90 1.50
CA ASN A 177 24.14 10.46 1.70
C ASN A 177 25.59 10.00 1.96
N TYR A 178 26.58 10.82 1.57
CA TYR A 178 28.01 10.60 1.79
C TYR A 178 28.41 10.41 3.26
N LYS A 179 27.72 11.07 4.21
CA LYS A 179 28.10 11.05 5.63
C LYS A 179 27.47 9.92 6.45
N ARG A 180 26.41 9.28 5.96
CA ARG A 180 25.67 8.25 6.71
C ARG A 180 25.86 6.84 6.15
N GLU A 181 26.06 6.70 4.85
CA GLU A 181 26.16 5.40 4.19
C GLU A 181 27.24 5.50 3.09
N ALA A 182 28.48 5.13 3.43
CA ALA A 182 29.62 5.19 2.51
C ALA A 182 29.40 4.36 1.23
N GLU A 183 28.54 3.35 1.29
CA GLU A 183 28.15 2.48 0.17
C GLU A 183 27.21 3.16 -0.84
N LYS A 184 26.57 4.29 -0.49
CA LYS A 184 25.70 5.07 -1.40
C LYS A 184 26.41 6.27 -2.04
N LYS A 185 27.74 6.24 -2.09
CA LYS A 185 28.52 7.20 -2.88
C LYS A 185 28.11 7.10 -4.35
N HIS A 186 27.98 8.25 -5.02
CA HIS A 186 27.75 8.25 -6.45
C HIS A 186 28.96 7.63 -7.16
N VAL A 187 28.75 6.48 -7.79
CA VAL A 187 29.72 5.86 -8.69
C VAL A 187 29.30 6.17 -10.12
N CYS A 188 30.17 6.87 -10.85
CA CYS A 188 29.91 7.23 -12.24
C CYS A 188 29.70 5.96 -13.08
N GLY A 189 28.71 5.98 -13.97
CA GLY A 189 28.40 4.82 -14.79
C GLY A 189 27.48 3.81 -14.11
N GLN A 190 27.10 4.01 -12.84
CA GLN A 190 26.23 3.09 -12.11
C GLN A 190 24.87 3.70 -11.73
N LYS A 191 23.82 2.87 -11.74
CA LYS A 191 22.47 3.18 -11.27
C LYS A 191 22.08 2.27 -10.11
N TRP A 192 21.40 2.84 -9.11
CA TRP A 192 20.84 2.06 -8.01
C TRP A 192 19.62 1.26 -8.50
N CYS A 193 19.62 -0.06 -8.28
CA CYS A 193 18.46 -0.89 -8.53
C CYS A 193 17.65 -1.10 -7.25
N GLN A 194 16.36 -0.77 -7.30
CA GLN A 194 15.45 -0.95 -6.17
C GLN A 194 15.13 -2.42 -5.87
N ILE A 195 15.29 -3.30 -6.86
CA ILE A 195 14.89 -4.71 -6.74
C ILE A 195 15.94 -5.51 -5.96
N CYS A 196 17.20 -5.46 -6.40
CA CYS A 196 18.30 -6.16 -5.74
C CYS A 196 19.02 -5.32 -4.66
N ARG A 197 18.68 -4.03 -4.53
CA ARG A 197 19.30 -3.07 -3.60
C ARG A 197 20.83 -2.93 -3.78
N GLN A 198 21.30 -2.99 -5.02
CA GLN A 198 22.72 -2.79 -5.38
C GLN A 198 22.87 -1.76 -6.51
N PHE A 199 24.08 -1.21 -6.67
CA PHE A 199 24.44 -0.39 -7.82
C PHE A 199 24.90 -1.28 -8.97
N HIS A 200 24.37 -1.04 -10.17
CA HIS A 200 24.79 -1.73 -11.39
C HIS A 200 25.26 -0.74 -12.42
N SER A 201 26.16 -1.17 -13.28
CA SER A 201 26.56 -0.39 -14.45
C SER A 201 25.35 -0.10 -15.36
N MET A 202 25.30 1.10 -15.94
CA MET A 202 24.19 1.57 -16.78
C MET A 202 24.03 0.73 -18.06
N ASP A 203 25.14 0.21 -18.60
CA ASP A 203 25.23 -0.65 -19.79
C ASP A 203 24.71 -2.08 -19.54
N ARG A 204 25.11 -2.72 -18.44
CA ARG A 204 24.73 -4.10 -18.12
C ARG A 204 23.33 -4.24 -17.53
N GLY A 205 22.80 -3.19 -16.90
CA GLY A 205 21.53 -3.26 -16.18
C GLY A 205 21.58 -4.17 -14.94
N CYS A 206 20.40 -4.47 -14.35
CA CYS A 206 20.30 -5.39 -13.23
C CYS A 206 20.01 -6.79 -13.78
N PHE A 207 21.01 -7.67 -13.81
CA PHE A 207 20.82 -9.07 -14.19
C PHE A 207 20.30 -9.86 -13.00
N ILE A 208 18.99 -9.74 -12.76
CA ILE A 208 18.28 -10.65 -11.86
C ILE A 208 18.12 -11.94 -12.65
N ARG A 209 18.85 -12.99 -12.27
CA ARG A 209 18.52 -14.33 -12.74
C ARG A 209 17.04 -14.55 -12.46
N PRO A 210 16.23 -15.07 -13.41
CA PRO A 210 14.85 -15.44 -13.11
C PRO A 210 14.85 -16.19 -11.79
N LEU A 211 14.00 -15.76 -10.84
CA LEU A 211 13.85 -16.49 -9.60
C LEU A 211 13.46 -17.91 -10.00
N GLU A 212 14.41 -18.84 -9.92
CA GLU A 212 14.07 -20.25 -9.94
C GLU A 212 13.08 -20.40 -8.79
N THR A 213 11.82 -20.69 -9.14
CA THR A 213 10.81 -20.98 -8.14
C THR A 213 11.40 -22.08 -7.29
N LYS A 214 11.80 -21.76 -6.05
CA LYS A 214 12.18 -22.79 -5.09
C LYS A 214 11.00 -23.76 -5.10
N LYS A 215 11.21 -24.97 -5.62
CA LYS A 215 10.19 -26.02 -5.58
C LYS A 215 9.79 -26.11 -4.12
N SER A 216 8.56 -25.69 -3.79
CA SER A 216 8.12 -25.73 -2.41
C SER A 216 8.12 -27.19 -2.01
N ALA A 217 8.77 -27.53 -0.90
CA ALA A 217 8.68 -28.87 -0.36
C ALA A 217 7.20 -29.22 -0.16
N ASP A 218 6.83 -30.46 -0.45
CA ASP A 218 5.47 -30.92 -0.20
C ASP A 218 5.17 -30.82 1.30
N TYR A 219 4.05 -30.19 1.64
CA TYR A 219 3.60 -30.05 3.02
C TYR A 219 2.14 -30.45 3.17
N ARG A 220 1.76 -30.70 4.42
CA ARG A 220 0.44 -31.16 4.82
C ARG A 220 -0.27 -30.07 5.59
N LEU A 221 -1.56 -29.92 5.32
CA LEU A 221 -2.49 -29.05 6.02
C LEU A 221 -3.48 -29.91 6.81
N VAL A 222 -3.73 -29.54 8.07
CA VAL A 222 -4.75 -30.14 8.92
C VAL A 222 -5.70 -29.04 9.36
N THR A 223 -6.94 -29.09 8.88
CA THR A 223 -7.99 -28.16 9.29
C THR A 223 -8.83 -28.84 10.34
N PHE A 224 -9.07 -28.22 11.49
CA PHE A 224 -9.88 -28.84 12.52
C PHE A 224 -10.84 -27.86 13.20
N ASP A 225 -11.86 -28.41 13.85
CA ASP A 225 -12.77 -27.65 14.68
C ASP A 225 -13.10 -28.41 15.97
N PHE A 226 -13.31 -27.65 17.05
CA PHE A 226 -13.61 -28.19 18.37
C PHE A 226 -15.03 -27.82 18.77
N GLU A 227 -15.79 -28.84 19.11
CA GLU A 227 -17.03 -28.67 19.86
C GLU A 227 -16.73 -28.94 21.34
N ALA A 228 -17.31 -28.11 22.21
CA ALA A 228 -17.10 -28.20 23.64
C ALA A 228 -18.42 -28.16 24.43
N THR A 229 -18.51 -28.98 25.47
CA THR A 229 -19.57 -28.86 26.47
C THR A 229 -19.22 -27.83 27.54
N GLN A 230 -20.23 -27.23 28.15
CA GLN A 230 -20.12 -26.24 29.22
C GLN A 230 -20.91 -26.66 30.48
N ASN A 231 -20.92 -27.97 30.78
CA ASN A 231 -21.78 -28.51 31.85
C ASN A 231 -21.24 -28.22 33.26
N GLU A 232 -19.94 -27.96 33.41
CA GLU A 232 -19.27 -27.74 34.69
C GLU A 232 -19.09 -26.23 34.94
N LYS A 233 -19.50 -25.73 36.12
CA LYS A 233 -19.29 -24.32 36.53
C LYS A 233 -17.92 -24.16 37.20
N LEU A 234 -17.21 -23.07 36.90
CA LEU A 234 -15.97 -22.68 37.59
C LEU A 234 -16.32 -21.77 38.77
N ASN A 235 -16.14 -22.26 40.00
CA ASN A 235 -16.34 -21.48 41.22
C ASN A 235 -15.10 -20.63 41.53
N ASN A 236 -14.84 -19.59 40.73
CA ASN A 236 -13.82 -18.59 41.02
C ASN A 236 -14.41 -17.19 40.92
N GLY A 237 -14.97 -16.69 42.03
CA GLY A 237 -15.22 -15.27 42.33
C GLY A 237 -15.94 -14.43 41.26
N ASN A 238 -17.20 -14.07 41.53
CA ASN A 238 -18.01 -13.02 40.89
C ASN A 238 -18.29 -13.08 39.38
N GLU A 239 -17.85 -14.11 38.65
CA GLU A 239 -18.30 -14.34 37.26
C GLU A 239 -18.78 -15.79 37.07
N GLU A 240 -19.98 -16.00 36.52
CA GLU A 240 -20.48 -17.33 36.12
C GLU A 240 -19.69 -17.89 34.90
N ARG A 241 -18.42 -18.21 35.09
CA ARG A 241 -17.61 -18.86 34.05
C ARG A 241 -17.91 -20.36 34.03
N ARG A 242 -18.17 -20.92 32.85
CA ARG A 242 -18.34 -22.37 32.65
C ARG A 242 -17.08 -22.97 32.05
N LEU A 243 -16.73 -24.18 32.46
CA LEU A 243 -15.56 -24.90 31.93
C LEU A 243 -15.89 -25.44 30.54
N HIS A 244 -15.11 -25.04 29.53
CA HIS A 244 -15.21 -25.58 28.18
C HIS A 244 -14.43 -26.90 28.09
N LYS A 245 -15.15 -28.01 27.92
CA LYS A 245 -14.56 -29.34 27.77
C LYS A 245 -14.82 -29.88 26.37
N VAL A 246 -13.76 -29.98 25.56
CA VAL A 246 -13.83 -30.50 24.19
C VAL A 246 -14.39 -31.92 24.21
N ASN A 247 -15.53 -32.11 23.54
CA ASN A 247 -16.24 -33.39 23.50
C ASN A 247 -16.27 -34.01 22.09
N PHE A 248 -16.00 -33.20 21.07
CA PHE A 248 -15.95 -33.62 19.68
C PHE A 248 -14.96 -32.76 18.90
N ILE A 249 -14.21 -33.41 18.00
CA ILE A 249 -13.22 -32.78 17.13
C ILE A 249 -13.43 -33.33 15.73
N ALA A 250 -13.64 -32.44 14.76
CA ALA A 250 -13.62 -32.79 13.34
C ALA A 250 -12.31 -32.29 12.72
N ALA A 251 -11.56 -33.17 12.05
CA ALA A 251 -10.32 -32.84 11.39
C ALA A 251 -10.31 -33.32 9.93
N THR A 252 -9.77 -32.50 9.04
CA THR A 252 -9.56 -32.82 7.63
C THR A 252 -8.11 -32.58 7.27
N VAL A 253 -7.51 -33.51 6.52
CA VAL A 253 -6.09 -33.44 6.12
C VAL A 253 -5.97 -33.28 4.61
N THR A 254 -5.14 -32.37 4.13
CA THR A 254 -4.77 -32.29 2.70
C THR A 254 -3.28 -32.00 2.53
N CYS A 255 -2.76 -32.11 1.32
CA CYS A 255 -1.38 -31.75 1.01
C CYS A 255 -1.31 -31.00 -0.31
N THR A 256 -0.16 -30.38 -0.57
CA THR A 256 0.14 -29.66 -1.83
C THR A 256 -0.29 -30.44 -3.07
N LYS A 257 0.07 -31.72 -3.15
CA LYS A 257 -0.30 -32.60 -4.29
C LYS A 257 -1.79 -32.91 -4.37
N CYS A 258 -2.46 -33.14 -3.24
CA CYS A 258 -3.89 -33.41 -3.27
C CYS A 258 -4.69 -32.16 -3.66
N MET A 259 -4.21 -30.96 -3.33
CA MET A 259 -4.87 -29.70 -3.68
C MET A 259 -4.82 -29.39 -5.17
N GLU A 260 -3.86 -29.94 -5.92
CA GLU A 260 -3.77 -29.77 -7.38
C GLU A 260 -4.96 -30.37 -8.13
N ASN A 261 -5.70 -31.30 -7.51
CA ASN A 261 -6.88 -31.91 -8.10
C ASN A 261 -8.10 -31.76 -7.16
N GLU A 262 -9.09 -30.98 -7.58
CA GLU A 262 -10.29 -30.72 -6.80
C GLU A 262 -11.09 -31.98 -6.44
N GLN A 263 -11.10 -32.99 -7.31
CA GLN A 263 -11.79 -34.25 -7.05
C GLN A 263 -11.06 -35.08 -5.98
N LEU A 264 -9.73 -34.96 -5.85
CA LEU A 264 -8.93 -35.73 -4.90
C LEU A 264 -8.95 -35.18 -3.47
N TRP A 265 -9.00 -33.86 -3.28
CA TRP A 265 -9.00 -33.29 -1.93
C TRP A 265 -10.39 -33.27 -1.28
N ARG A 266 -11.47 -33.17 -2.09
CA ARG A 266 -12.86 -33.22 -1.60
C ARG A 266 -13.37 -34.63 -1.35
N SER A 267 -12.69 -35.65 -1.87
CA SER A 267 -13.10 -37.04 -1.73
C SER A 267 -12.48 -37.72 -0.50
N PRO A 268 -13.21 -38.63 0.16
CA PRO A 268 -12.62 -39.51 1.17
C PRO A 268 -11.49 -40.33 0.56
N LEU A 269 -10.45 -40.61 1.35
CA LEU A 269 -9.33 -41.44 0.91
C LEU A 269 -9.67 -42.92 1.10
N ARG A 270 -9.86 -43.32 2.36
CA ARG A 270 -10.05 -44.72 2.75
C ARG A 270 -11.28 -45.35 2.12
N GLN A 271 -12.41 -44.66 2.09
CA GLN A 271 -13.66 -45.21 1.55
C GLN A 271 -13.57 -45.48 0.03
N ASN A 272 -12.66 -44.80 -0.67
CA ASN A 272 -12.42 -44.99 -2.10
C ASN A 272 -11.26 -45.96 -2.40
N GLY A 273 -10.71 -46.64 -1.38
CA GLY A 273 -9.52 -47.48 -1.53
C GLY A 273 -8.23 -46.70 -1.84
N ASN A 274 -8.25 -45.38 -1.67
CA ASN A 274 -7.13 -44.51 -1.97
C ASN A 274 -6.28 -44.24 -0.72
N SER A 275 -4.97 -44.11 -0.90
CA SER A 275 -4.03 -43.65 0.12
C SER A 275 -3.16 -42.55 -0.45
N CYS A 276 -2.66 -41.66 0.42
CA CYS A 276 -1.73 -40.62 0.03
C CYS A 276 -0.46 -40.75 0.87
N ALA A 277 0.70 -40.82 0.21
CA ALA A 277 2.00 -40.87 0.91
C ALA A 277 2.21 -39.67 1.86
N ILE A 278 1.64 -38.51 1.52
CA ILE A 278 1.72 -37.30 2.34
C ILE A 278 0.55 -37.22 3.31
N CYS A 279 -0.71 -37.43 2.92
CA CYS A 279 -1.85 -37.22 3.84
C CYS A 279 -2.10 -38.42 4.77
N GLY A 280 -1.60 -39.61 4.44
CA GLY A 280 -1.96 -40.88 5.04
C GLY A 280 -3.19 -41.50 4.39
N ASN A 281 -3.88 -42.36 5.14
CA ASN A 281 -5.01 -43.16 4.64
C ASN A 281 -6.38 -42.50 4.84
N ASN A 282 -6.48 -41.48 5.70
CA ASN A 282 -7.76 -40.91 6.11
C ASN A 282 -7.77 -39.40 5.84
N ARG A 283 -8.75 -38.94 5.06
CA ARG A 283 -8.99 -37.54 4.72
C ARG A 283 -9.73 -36.82 5.84
N SER A 284 -10.84 -37.38 6.27
CA SER A 284 -11.71 -36.80 7.30
C SER A 284 -11.77 -37.73 8.51
N ILE A 285 -11.33 -37.22 9.65
CA ILE A 285 -11.16 -37.98 10.88
C ILE A 285 -11.89 -37.24 11.99
N THR A 286 -12.61 -37.97 12.84
CA THR A 286 -13.30 -37.39 13.99
C THR A 286 -12.83 -38.05 15.27
N PHE A 287 -12.78 -37.26 16.35
CA PHE A 287 -12.46 -37.70 17.70
C PHE A 287 -13.62 -37.31 18.60
N SER A 288 -14.25 -38.27 19.27
CA SER A 288 -15.52 -38.03 19.95
C SER A 288 -15.72 -38.95 21.15
N HIS A 289 -16.52 -38.53 22.12
CA HIS A 289 -16.89 -39.40 23.26
C HIS A 289 -17.83 -40.53 22.88
N ARG A 290 -18.66 -40.34 21.85
CA ARG A 290 -19.70 -41.27 21.44
C ARG A 290 -19.67 -41.45 19.93
N PRO A 291 -19.96 -42.66 19.42
CA PRO A 291 -20.07 -42.88 17.99
C PRO A 291 -21.26 -42.12 17.42
N PHE A 292 -21.17 -41.78 16.13
CA PHE A 292 -22.26 -41.22 15.34
C PHE A 292 -22.34 -41.94 13.98
N ASN A 293 -23.54 -42.04 13.43
CA ASN A 293 -23.80 -42.82 12.20
C ASN A 293 -24.34 -41.97 11.03
N GLN A 294 -24.72 -40.71 11.28
CA GLN A 294 -25.39 -39.88 10.28
C GLN A 294 -24.41 -39.27 9.26
N THR A 295 -23.18 -38.99 9.67
CA THR A 295 -22.15 -38.38 8.82
C THR A 295 -21.10 -39.41 8.45
N LYS A 296 -20.79 -39.54 7.16
CA LYS A 296 -19.72 -40.44 6.69
C LYS A 296 -18.36 -39.75 6.84
N VAL A 297 -17.42 -40.41 7.50
CA VAL A 297 -16.03 -39.99 7.68
C VAL A 297 -15.08 -41.16 7.41
N ASP A 298 -13.82 -40.91 7.06
CA ASP A 298 -12.86 -41.99 6.79
C ASP A 298 -12.48 -42.78 8.05
N LYS A 299 -12.41 -42.09 9.20
CA LYS A 299 -12.12 -42.70 10.50
C LYS A 299 -12.86 -41.96 11.61
N GLN A 300 -13.54 -42.72 12.46
CA GLN A 300 -14.12 -42.23 13.72
C GLN A 300 -13.33 -42.85 14.87
N ILE A 301 -12.78 -42.00 15.74
CA ILE A 301 -12.06 -42.40 16.95
C ILE A 301 -12.96 -42.05 18.13
N VAL A 302 -13.54 -43.09 18.74
CA VAL A 302 -14.38 -42.94 19.93
C VAL A 302 -13.52 -43.14 21.17
N ALA A 303 -13.37 -42.10 21.99
CA ALA A 303 -12.50 -42.13 23.15
C ALA A 303 -13.03 -41.26 24.29
N GLN A 304 -12.71 -41.64 25.54
CA GLN A 304 -13.04 -40.83 26.71
C GLN A 304 -12.31 -39.49 26.77
N ASN A 305 -11.22 -39.30 26.03
CA ASN A 305 -10.50 -38.03 25.94
C ASN A 305 -10.18 -37.73 24.47
N PRO A 306 -11.12 -37.13 23.72
CA PRO A 306 -10.95 -36.84 22.29
C PRO A 306 -9.70 -36.01 21.99
N LEU A 307 -9.40 -35.03 22.85
CA LEU A 307 -8.26 -34.13 22.69
C LEU A 307 -6.92 -34.88 22.74
N LYS A 308 -6.76 -35.81 23.69
CA LYS A 308 -5.54 -36.63 23.79
C LYS A 308 -5.28 -37.41 22.51
N PHE A 309 -6.30 -38.07 21.97
CA PHE A 309 -6.17 -38.87 20.75
C PHE A 309 -5.95 -38.01 19.51
N PHE A 310 -6.56 -36.83 19.44
CA PHE A 310 -6.29 -35.86 18.38
C PHE A 310 -4.81 -35.44 18.35
N ILE A 311 -4.24 -35.11 19.51
CA ILE A 311 -2.82 -34.75 19.62
C ILE A 311 -1.91 -35.93 19.27
N GLN A 312 -2.22 -37.14 19.76
CA GLN A 312 -1.45 -38.33 19.42
C GLN A 312 -1.48 -38.63 17.91
N TRP A 313 -2.64 -38.48 17.28
CA TRP A 313 -2.78 -38.68 15.85
C TRP A 313 -1.91 -37.69 15.06
N ILE A 314 -1.94 -36.40 15.39
CA ILE A 314 -1.10 -35.40 14.70
C ILE A 314 0.39 -35.69 14.88
N LEU A 315 0.81 -36.02 16.11
CA LEU A 315 2.23 -36.17 16.45
C LEU A 315 2.85 -37.49 15.96
N PHE A 316 2.07 -38.57 15.91
CA PHE A 316 2.62 -39.92 15.78
C PHE A 316 2.02 -40.75 14.64
N GLU A 317 0.79 -40.46 14.18
CA GLU A 317 0.20 -41.20 13.05
C GLU A 317 0.49 -40.53 11.69
N LEU A 318 0.83 -39.24 11.68
CA LEU A 318 1.22 -38.53 10.46
C LEU A 318 2.72 -38.69 10.21
N ASN A 319 3.11 -39.07 8.97
CA ASN A 319 4.51 -39.19 8.59
C ASN A 319 5.30 -37.87 8.87
N PRO A 320 6.30 -37.89 9.78
CA PRO A 320 7.05 -36.72 10.22
C PRO A 320 8.04 -36.19 9.17
N GLN A 321 8.28 -36.92 8.08
CA GLN A 321 9.07 -36.44 6.94
C GLN A 321 8.45 -35.21 6.27
N TYR A 322 7.15 -35.00 6.43
CA TYR A 322 6.45 -33.87 5.82
C TYR A 322 6.08 -32.84 6.89
N THR A 323 6.33 -31.56 6.58
CA THR A 323 5.88 -30.47 7.43
C THR A 323 4.35 -30.49 7.54
N THR A 324 3.83 -30.42 8.76
CA THR A 324 2.39 -30.41 9.03
C THR A 324 2.00 -29.06 9.65
N MET A 325 1.05 -28.39 9.01
CA MET A 325 0.48 -27.13 9.50
C MET A 325 -0.98 -27.38 9.88
N ALA A 326 -1.33 -27.20 11.15
CA ALA A 326 -2.69 -27.36 11.63
C ALA A 326 -3.31 -26.01 12.00
N PHE A 327 -4.55 -25.79 11.55
CA PHE A 327 -5.30 -24.57 11.84
C PHE A 327 -6.75 -24.86 12.19
N SER A 328 -7.27 -24.12 13.18
CA SER A 328 -8.67 -24.21 13.58
C SER A 328 -9.57 -23.36 12.66
N HIS A 329 -10.79 -23.84 12.37
CA HIS A 329 -11.74 -23.11 11.53
C HIS A 329 -12.69 -22.24 12.37
N ASN A 330 -12.39 -20.94 12.51
CA ASN A 330 -13.43 -19.95 12.82
C ASN A 330 -13.08 -18.56 12.24
N GLY A 331 -13.92 -18.11 11.30
CA GLY A 331 -13.69 -16.96 10.42
C GLY A 331 -13.88 -15.59 11.07
N GLY A 332 -12.84 -15.10 11.75
CA GLY A 332 -12.78 -13.70 12.15
C GLY A 332 -11.50 -13.28 12.86
N ARG A 333 -10.87 -14.19 13.61
CA ARG A 333 -9.55 -14.04 14.25
C ARG A 333 -8.92 -15.42 14.39
N TYR A 334 -7.72 -15.60 13.83
CA TYR A 334 -6.98 -16.87 13.90
C TYR A 334 -6.34 -17.02 15.28
N ASP A 335 -6.89 -17.86 16.16
CA ASP A 335 -6.35 -18.00 17.52
C ASP A 335 -5.37 -19.19 17.69
N MET A 336 -5.25 -20.12 16.73
CA MET A 336 -4.24 -21.18 16.85
C MET A 336 -3.73 -21.72 15.50
N ILE A 337 -2.44 -21.47 15.24
CA ILE A 337 -1.68 -22.13 14.18
C ILE A 337 -0.61 -22.98 14.85
N MET A 338 -0.60 -24.28 14.57
CA MET A 338 0.45 -25.18 15.02
C MET A 338 1.26 -25.68 13.83
N VAL A 339 2.57 -25.55 13.90
CA VAL A 339 3.49 -25.98 12.84
C VAL A 339 4.44 -27.02 13.40
N TRP A 340 4.44 -28.20 12.77
CA TRP A 340 5.41 -29.26 13.01
C TRP A 340 6.31 -29.37 11.78
N PRO A 341 7.55 -28.83 11.85
CA PRO A 341 8.51 -28.94 10.77
C PRO A 341 8.85 -30.41 10.49
N SER A 342 9.17 -30.72 9.24
CA SER A 342 9.69 -32.05 8.89
C SER A 342 10.95 -32.37 9.68
N SER A 343 11.05 -33.58 10.23
CA SER A 343 12.33 -34.11 10.71
C SER A 343 13.22 -34.38 9.50
N GLY A 344 14.26 -33.57 9.33
CA GLY A 344 15.24 -33.70 8.25
C GLY A 344 16.03 -35.00 8.29
#